data_AF-A0A4W3GNQ5-F1
#
_entry.id   AF-A0A4W3GNQ5-F1
#
_cell.length_a   1.000
_cell.length_b   1.000
_cell.length_c   1.000
_cell.angle_alpha   90.00
_cell.angle_beta   90.00
_cell.angle_gamma   90.00
#
_symmetry.space_group_name_H-M   'P 1'
#
loop_
_entity.id
_entity.type
_entity.pdbx_description
1 polymer ?
#
loop_
_entity_poly.entity_id
_entity_poly.type
_entity_poly.pdbx_seq_one_letter_code
_entity_poly.pdbx_strand_id
1 'polypeptide(L)' 'MGPRNCIGMRFAQMLMKVALTYLMQNFTLQPCKETQIPLELDVKSAMVPTKPVVLKFVHRVTSEQEE' A
#
# COMPACT_ATOMS: atom_id res chain seq x y z
N MET A 1 -20.46 -1.86 14.79
CA MET A 1 -20.09 -0.43 14.73
C MET A 1 -21.05 0.35 15.60
N GLY A 2 -20.54 1.30 16.39
CA GLY A 2 -21.35 2.16 17.25
C GLY A 2 -21.46 3.60 16.72
N PRO A 3 -22.19 4.47 17.45
CA PRO A 3 -22.42 5.86 17.06
C PRO A 3 -21.14 6.72 16.99
N ARG A 4 -20.02 6.26 17.58
CA ARG A 4 -18.69 6.88 17.49
C ARG A 4 -17.74 6.17 16.52
N ASN A 5 -18.27 5.52 15.48
CA ASN A 5 -17.41 4.94 14.46
C ASN A 5 -16.76 6.03 13.59
N CYS A 6 -15.65 5.70 12.92
CA CYS A 6 -14.99 6.60 11.97
C CYS A 6 -15.95 6.98 10.83
N ILE A 7 -16.32 8.26 10.79
CA ILE A 7 -17.19 8.82 9.74
C ILE A 7 -16.57 8.69 8.34
N GLY A 8 -15.24 8.76 8.26
CA GLY A 8 -14.49 8.63 7.01
C GLY A 8 -14.24 7.19 6.56
N MET A 9 -14.69 6.17 7.31
CA MET A 9 -14.28 4.78 7.05
C MET A 9 -14.65 4.30 5.65
N ARG A 10 -15.87 4.58 5.18
CA ARG A 10 -16.33 4.14 3.86
C ARG A 10 -15.57 4.84 2.74
N PHE A 11 -15.34 6.14 2.88
CA PHE A 11 -14.58 6.93 1.93
C PHE A 11 -13.11 6.47 1.86
N ALA A 12 -12.44 6.31 3.00
CA ALA A 12 -11.07 5.80 3.06
C ALA A 12 -10.95 4.40 2.46
N GLN A 13 -11.91 3.50 2.72
CA GLN A 13 -11.94 2.18 2.11
C GLN A 13 -12.08 2.23 0.59
N MET A 14 -12.95 3.10 0.06
CA MET A 14 -13.09 3.28 -1.39
C MET A 14 -11.78 3.80 -2.00
N LEU A 15 -11.21 4.87 -1.45
CA LEU A 15 -9.97 5.46 -1.95
C LEU A 15 -8.81 4.46 -1.94
N MET A 16 -8.60 3.77 -0.82
CA MET A 16 -7.50 2.80 -0.70
C MET A 16 -7.66 1.64 -1.67
N LYS A 17 -8.90 1.16 -1.90
CA LYS A 17 -9.16 0.10 -2.88
C LYS A 17 -8.85 0.56 -4.30
N VAL A 18 -9.33 1.73 -4.71
CA VAL A 18 -9.06 2.27 -6.06
C VAL A 18 -7.57 2.45 -6.29
N ALA A 19 -6.87 3.07 -5.32
CA ALA A 19 -5.43 3.26 -5.40
C ALA A 19 -4.67 1.93 -5.48
N LEU A 20 -5.02 0.96 -4.63
CA LEU A 20 -4.37 -0.35 -4.62
C LEU A 20 -4.65 -1.14 -5.90
N THR A 21 -5.88 -1.14 -6.40
CA THR A 21 -6.24 -1.81 -7.66
C THR A 21 -5.45 -1.22 -8.82
N TYR A 22 -5.39 0.10 -8.94
CA TYR A 22 -4.59 0.76 -9.99
C TYR A 22 -3.10 0.39 -9.90
N LEU A 23 -2.52 0.39 -8.70
CA LEU A 23 -1.13 -0.01 -8.50
C LEU A 23 -0.89 -1.47 -8.86
N MET A 24 -1.77 -2.40 -8.46
CA MET A 24 -1.60 -3.84 -8.72
C MET A 24 -1.88 -4.25 -10.18
N GLN A 25 -2.68 -3.46 -10.90
CA GLN A 25 -2.91 -3.65 -12.33
C GLN A 25 -1.67 -3.27 -13.15
N ASN A 26 -1.01 -2.17 -12.78
CA ASN A 26 0.09 -1.61 -13.57
C ASN A 26 1.49 -1.99 -13.05
N PHE A 27 1.63 -2.39 -11.78
CA PHE A 27 2.91 -2.64 -11.15
C PHE A 27 2.92 -3.91 -10.29
N THR A 28 4.08 -4.56 -10.26
CA THR A 28 4.46 -5.54 -9.25
C THR A 28 5.38 -4.87 -8.24
N LEU A 29 5.00 -4.92 -6.96
CA LEU A 29 5.79 -4.40 -5.84
C LEU A 29 6.75 -5.49 -5.37
N GLN A 30 8.06 -5.20 -5.35
CA GLN A 30 9.09 -6.12 -4.91
C GLN A 30 9.93 -5.51 -3.77
N PRO A 31 10.38 -6.32 -2.80
CA PRO A 31 11.35 -5.85 -1.81
C PRO A 31 12.70 -5.55 -2.48
N CYS A 32 13.39 -4.55 -1.96
CA CYS A 32 14.75 -4.19 -2.35
C CYS A 32 15.71 -4.40 -1.16
N LYS A 33 17.00 -4.16 -1.38
CA LYS A 33 18.04 -4.30 -0.33
C LYS A 33 17.80 -3.40 0.89
N GLU A 34 17.07 -2.30 0.70
CA GLU A 34 16.75 -1.32 1.74
C GLU A 34 15.44 -1.65 2.47
N THR A 35 14.62 -2.57 1.94
CA THR A 35 13.36 -2.95 2.58
C THR A 35 13.64 -3.70 3.87
N GLN A 36 13.18 -3.17 5.00
CA GLN A 36 13.29 -3.84 6.29
C GLN A 36 12.33 -5.03 6.37
N ILE A 37 12.88 -6.24 6.47
CA ILE A 37 12.12 -7.49 6.67
C ILE A 37 12.77 -8.24 7.85
N PRO A 38 12.05 -8.49 8.96
CA PRO A 38 10.65 -8.16 9.24
C PRO A 38 10.44 -6.65 9.51
N LEU A 39 9.22 -6.16 9.26
CA LEU A 39 8.86 -4.76 9.51
C LEU A 39 8.82 -4.46 11.01
N GLU A 40 9.59 -3.46 11.44
CA GLU A 40 9.53 -2.94 12.81
C GLU A 40 8.60 -1.73 12.86
N LEU A 41 7.69 -1.72 13.84
CA LEU A 41 6.73 -0.65 14.05
C LEU A 41 7.08 0.14 15.32
N ASP A 42 6.99 1.46 15.23
CA ASP A 42 6.92 2.29 16.43
C ASP A 42 5.47 2.26 16.93
N VAL A 43 5.30 1.86 18.19
CA VAL A 43 3.98 1.73 18.83
C VAL A 43 3.67 2.90 19.76
N LYS A 44 4.58 3.86 19.92
CA LYS A 44 4.47 4.92 20.94
C LYS A 44 3.64 6.12 20.51
N SER A 45 3.42 6.34 19.20
CA SER A 45 2.77 7.55 18.67
C SER A 45 1.63 7.21 17.70
N ALA A 46 1.98 6.50 16.64
CA ALA A 46 1.06 5.95 15.65
C ALA A 46 1.67 4.63 15.20
N MET A 47 0.85 3.66 14.79
CA MET A 47 1.32 2.34 14.35
C MET A 47 2.02 2.46 12.98
N VAL A 48 3.19 3.10 12.96
CA VAL A 48 3.96 3.47 11.78
C VAL A 48 5.29 2.72 11.76
N PRO A 49 5.88 2.48 10.58
CA PRO A 49 7.21 1.89 10.46
C PRO A 49 8.29 2.72 11.17
N THR A 50 9.22 2.05 11.86
CA THR A 50 10.41 2.70 12.46
C THR A 50 11.34 3.27 11.40
N LYS A 51 11.41 2.63 10.23
CA LYS A 51 12.18 3.07 9.06
C LYS A 51 11.26 3.21 7.85
N PRO A 52 11.57 4.11 6.90
CA PRO A 52 10.82 4.23 5.66
C PRO A 52 10.69 2.90 4.92
N VAL A 53 9.49 2.56 4.46
CA VAL A 53 9.25 1.37 3.65
C VAL A 53 9.60 1.68 2.20
N VAL A 54 10.82 1.30 1.81
CA VAL A 54 11.28 1.42 0.42
C VAL A 54 10.91 0.14 -0.33
N LEU A 55 10.26 0.27 -1.49
CA LEU A 55 9.88 -0.84 -2.37
C LEU A 55 10.26 -0.51 -3.81
N LYS A 56 10.56 -1.56 -4.59
CA LYS A 56 10.78 -1.45 -6.03
C LYS A 56 9.47 -1.68 -6.78
N PHE A 57 9.13 -0.75 -7.67
CA PHE A 57 7.99 -0.88 -8.58
C PHE A 57 8.50 -1.44 -9.91
N VAL A 58 7.90 -2.54 -10.38
CA VAL A 58 8.19 -3.16 -11.67
C VAL A 58 6.93 -3.10 -12.51
N HIS A 59 6.97 -2.48 -13.69
CA HIS A 59 5.79 -2.40 -14.56
C HIS A 59 5.28 -3.80 -14.90
N ARG A 60 3.96 -3.99 -14.80
CA ARG A 60 3.30 -5.22 -15.18
C ARG A 60 2.99 -5.14 -16.67
N VAL A 61 3.58 -6.04 -17.45
CA VAL A 61 3.21 -6.19 -18.86
C VAL A 61 1.86 -6.90 -18.88
N THR A 62 0.79 -6.14 -19.02
CA THR A 62 -0.49 -6.67 -19.48
C THR A 62 -0.35 -6.97 -20.96
N SER A 63 -0.87 -8.09 -21.42
CA SER A 63 -0.89 -8.53 -22.82
C SER A 63 -1.81 -7.67 -23.72
N GLU A 64 -1.79 -6.34 -23.54
CA GLU A 64 -2.60 -5.33 -24.23
C GLU A 64 -1.73 -4.12 -24.68
N GLN A 65 -0.43 -4.33 -24.85
CA GLN A 65 0.48 -3.38 -25.53
C GLN A 65 1.32 -4.15 -26.55
N GLU A 66 0.63 -4.66 -27.57
CA GLU A 66 1.19 -5.04 -28.87
C GLU A 66 0.17 -4.59 -29.93
N GLU A 67 0.11 -3.28 -30.17
CA GLU A 67 -0.36 -2.65 -31.40
C GLU A 67 0.34 -1.30 -31.59
#